data_AF-J9DJI3-F1
#
_entry.id   AF-J9DJI3-F1
#
_cell.length_a   1.000
_cell.length_b   1.000
_cell.length_c   1.000
_cell.angle_alpha   90.00
_cell.angle_beta   90.00
_cell.angle_gamma   90.00
#
_symmetry.space_group_name_H-M   'P 1'
#
loop_
_entity.id
_entity.type
_entity.pdbx_description
1 polymer ?
#
loop_
_entity_poly.entity_id
_entity_poly.type
_entity_poly.pdbx_seq_one_letter_code
_entity_poly.pdbx_strand_id
1 'polypeptide(L)'
;MLENFPAPRPMFTTANVPLTCNFLRVNIPRKSLYHYLVTFEPEPKRTSVFPLFQRIVTENPLGNIAFDGINMLVSDTKFEDKKIVQKLARGTVECSIVYKNTYDMTEVSQFLDAYANTNQNVSAPSVDFGTHIQVLETIF
;
A
#
# COMPACT_ATOMS: atom_id res chain seq x y z
N MET A 1 22.44 31.09 -0.99
CA MET A 1 22.00 29.79 -1.55
C MET A 1 21.54 28.91 -0.39
N LEU A 2 20.30 28.40 -0.44
CA LEU A 2 19.74 27.47 0.55
C LEU A 2 20.27 26.06 0.22
N GLU A 3 21.48 25.71 0.65
CA GLU A 3 22.10 24.45 0.22
C GLU A 3 21.76 23.23 1.07
N ASN A 4 21.12 23.38 2.24
CA ASN A 4 20.88 22.26 3.16
C ASN A 4 19.47 22.28 3.78
N PHE A 5 18.42 22.31 2.96
CA PHE A 5 17.04 22.15 3.46
C PHE A 5 16.41 20.86 2.92
N PRO A 6 15.83 20.01 3.80
CA PRO A 6 15.81 20.13 5.26
C PRO A 6 17.19 19.88 5.89
N ALA A 7 17.58 20.71 6.87
CA ALA A 7 18.83 20.53 7.60
C ALA A 7 18.81 19.19 8.35
N PRO A 8 19.93 18.44 8.41
CA PRO A 8 19.99 17.17 9.12
C PRO A 8 19.66 17.36 10.61
N ARG A 9 18.98 16.37 11.20
CA ARG A 9 18.56 16.42 12.61
C ARG A 9 19.80 16.57 13.52
N PRO A 10 19.85 17.59 14.39
CA PRO A 10 20.93 17.70 15.38
C PRO A 10 20.89 16.50 16.34
N MET A 11 22.04 15.93 16.65
CA MET A 11 22.13 14.81 17.59
C MET A 11 22.00 15.33 19.02
N PHE A 12 21.02 14.82 19.77
CA PHE A 12 20.82 15.18 21.18
C PHE A 12 21.54 14.17 22.08
N THR A 13 22.34 14.67 23.02
CA THR A 13 22.87 13.90 24.15
C THR A 13 22.20 14.37 25.44
N THR A 14 21.30 13.57 25.97
CA THR A 14 20.76 13.74 27.33
C THR A 14 20.53 12.37 27.95
N ALA A 15 20.36 12.35 29.27
CA ALA A 15 20.18 11.16 30.08
C ALA A 15 19.13 10.20 29.51
N ASN A 16 19.45 8.90 29.49
CA ASN A 16 18.58 7.86 28.95
C ASN A 16 17.44 7.57 29.93
N VAL A 17 16.20 7.82 29.51
CA VAL A 17 14.98 7.35 30.19
C VAL A 17 14.33 6.29 29.29
N PRO A 18 14.05 5.07 29.78
CA PRO A 18 13.36 4.06 28.98
C PRO A 18 11.91 4.51 28.73
N LEU A 19 11.51 4.56 27.45
CA LEU A 19 10.16 4.91 27.02
C LEU A 19 9.60 3.76 26.18
N THR A 20 8.33 3.43 26.41
CA THR A 20 7.57 2.57 25.51
C THR A 20 6.73 3.44 24.60
N CYS A 21 6.75 3.16 23.30
CA CYS A 21 5.95 3.85 22.32
C CYS A 21 4.98 2.88 21.65
N ASN A 22 3.88 3.41 21.12
CA ASN A 22 2.91 2.67 20.33
C ASN A 22 3.33 2.53 18.86
N PHE A 23 4.64 2.48 18.60
CA PHE A 23 5.19 2.21 17.27
C PHE A 23 5.58 0.74 17.16
N LEU A 24 5.14 0.10 16.08
CA LEU A 24 5.48 -1.28 15.76
C LEU A 24 6.49 -1.31 14.62
N ARG A 25 7.50 -2.16 14.73
CA ARG A 25 8.43 -2.39 13.63
C ARG A 25 7.74 -3.24 12.57
N VAL A 26 7.68 -2.72 11.34
CA VAL A 26 7.13 -3.43 10.19
C VAL A 26 8.25 -4.03 9.38
N ASN A 27 8.23 -5.35 9.19
CA ASN A 27 9.14 -6.03 8.28
C ASN A 27 8.57 -5.94 6.86
N ILE A 28 9.20 -5.11 6.02
CA ILE A 28 8.78 -4.92 4.62
C ILE A 28 9.44 -6.01 3.76
N PRO A 29 8.67 -6.84 3.03
CA PRO A 29 9.24 -7.83 2.13
C PRO A 29 10.05 -7.16 1.02
N ARG A 30 11.21 -7.74 0.69
CA ARG A 30 12.04 -7.33 -0.45
C ARG A 30 11.44 -7.85 -1.75
N LYS A 31 10.34 -7.25 -2.18
CA LYS A 31 9.63 -7.59 -3.42
C LYS A 31 9.23 -6.35 -4.20
N SER A 32 9.05 -6.51 -5.49
CA SER A 32 8.44 -5.47 -6.32
C SER A 32 6.95 -5.35 -6.04
N LEU A 33 6.44 -4.13 -6.06
CA LEU A 33 5.02 -3.79 -6.04
C LEU A 33 4.67 -3.13 -7.37
N TYR A 34 3.55 -3.54 -7.97
CA TYR A 34 3.11 -3.08 -9.28
C TYR A 34 1.90 -2.17 -9.11
N HIS A 35 2.02 -0.93 -9.59
CA HIS A 35 1.00 0.09 -9.48
C HIS A 35 0.19 0.18 -10.77
N TYR A 36 -1.12 0.27 -10.59
CA TYR A 36 -2.12 0.34 -11.63
C TYR A 36 -3.06 1.52 -11.37
N LEU A 37 -3.51 2.14 -12.46
CA LEU A 37 -4.60 3.10 -12.45
C LEU A 37 -5.90 2.36 -12.76
N VAL A 38 -6.90 2.54 -11.91
CA VAL A 38 -8.27 2.07 -12.08
C VAL A 38 -9.13 3.23 -12.53
N THR A 39 -9.84 3.07 -13.65
CA THR A 39 -10.82 4.02 -14.17
C THR A 39 -12.13 3.34 -14.48
N PHE A 40 -13.22 4.11 -14.48
CA PHE A 40 -14.57 3.63 -14.73
C PHE A 40 -15.28 4.47 -15.79
N GLU A 41 -16.02 3.81 -16.67
CA GLU A 41 -16.87 4.46 -17.67
C GLU A 41 -18.28 3.84 -17.68
N PRO A 42 -19.36 4.63 -17.42
CA PRO A 42 -19.34 6.02 -16.98
C PRO A 42 -18.73 6.18 -15.58
N GLU A 43 -18.21 7.38 -15.28
CA GLU A 43 -17.60 7.69 -13.99
C GLU A 43 -18.64 7.61 -12.85
N PRO A 44 -18.46 6.70 -11.87
CA PRO A 44 -19.35 6.59 -10.73
C PRO A 44 -19.09 7.71 -9.72
N LYS A 45 -20.05 7.94 -8.83
CA LYS A 45 -19.81 8.81 -7.66
C LYS A 45 -18.68 8.23 -6.81
N ARG A 46 -17.83 9.09 -6.24
CA ARG A 46 -16.71 8.68 -5.37
C ARG A 46 -17.11 7.71 -4.26
N THR A 47 -18.28 7.91 -3.64
CA THR A 47 -18.81 7.03 -2.59
C THR A 47 -19.16 5.62 -3.08
N SER A 48 -19.30 5.42 -4.39
CA SER A 48 -19.64 4.14 -5.01
C SER A 48 -18.44 3.45 -5.66
N VAL A 49 -17.27 4.10 -5.75
CA VAL A 49 -16.06 3.55 -6.38
C VAL A 49 -15.60 2.28 -5.68
N PHE A 50 -15.36 2.34 -4.36
CA PHE A 50 -14.85 1.18 -3.63
C PHE A 50 -15.82 -0.02 -3.64
N PRO A 51 -17.13 0.13 -3.34
CA PRO A 51 -18.07 -0.98 -3.44
C PRO A 51 -18.18 -1.58 -4.84
N LEU A 52 -18.13 -0.73 -5.88
CA LEU A 52 -18.16 -1.19 -7.27
C LEU A 52 -16.89 -1.97 -7.63
N PHE A 53 -15.72 -1.44 -7.28
CA PHE A 53 -14.45 -2.11 -7.50
C PHE A 53 -14.39 -3.44 -6.76
N GLN A 54 -14.81 -3.48 -5.49
CA GLN A 54 -14.86 -4.69 -4.68
C GLN A 54 -15.70 -5.78 -5.37
N ARG A 55 -16.89 -5.43 -5.88
CA ARG A 55 -17.71 -6.37 -6.65
C ARG A 55 -16.99 -6.90 -7.89
N ILE A 56 -16.35 -6.02 -8.66
CA ILE A 56 -15.64 -6.38 -9.89
C ILE A 56 -14.51 -7.38 -9.59
N VAL A 57 -13.71 -7.15 -8.55
CA VAL A 57 -12.59 -8.03 -8.21
C VAL A 57 -13.03 -9.33 -7.53
N THR A 58 -14.21 -9.36 -6.88
CA THR A 58 -14.83 -10.61 -6.43
C THR A 58 -15.24 -11.49 -7.61
N GLU A 59 -15.82 -10.89 -8.66
CA GLU A 59 -16.22 -11.60 -9.88
C GLU A 59 -15.02 -11.91 -10.80
N ASN A 60 -13.92 -11.13 -10.69
CA ASN A 60 -12.73 -11.25 -11.52
C ASN A 60 -11.46 -11.19 -10.63
N PRO A 61 -11.05 -12.31 -10.00
CA PRO A 61 -9.93 -12.32 -9.07
C PRO A 61 -8.61 -11.84 -9.70
N LEU A 62 -7.93 -10.90 -9.03
CA LEU A 62 -6.67 -10.29 -9.49
C LEU A 62 -5.45 -10.70 -8.65
N GLY A 63 -5.61 -11.67 -7.74
CA GLY A 63 -4.58 -12.05 -6.78
C GLY A 63 -4.52 -11.13 -5.56
N ASN A 64 -3.35 -11.01 -4.95
CA ASN A 64 -3.14 -10.17 -3.77
C ASN A 64 -3.00 -8.70 -4.18
N ILE A 65 -4.05 -7.94 -3.89
CA ILE A 65 -4.13 -6.53 -4.26
C ILE A 65 -4.50 -5.66 -3.07
N ALA A 66 -4.10 -4.40 -3.14
CA ALA A 66 -4.55 -3.31 -2.27
C ALA A 66 -5.07 -2.16 -3.14
N PHE A 67 -6.25 -1.66 -2.82
CA PHE A 67 -6.89 -0.56 -3.54
C PHE A 67 -7.11 0.62 -2.59
N ASP A 68 -6.80 1.83 -3.04
CA ASP A 68 -6.91 3.05 -2.22
C ASP A 68 -8.35 3.57 -2.06
N GLY A 69 -9.31 2.96 -2.76
CA GLY A 69 -10.72 3.38 -2.77
C GLY A 69 -11.02 4.52 -3.74
N ILE A 70 -10.07 4.95 -4.55
CA ILE A 70 -10.20 6.08 -5.47
C ILE A 70 -9.84 5.65 -6.90
N ASN A 71 -8.57 5.37 -7.16
CA ASN A 71 -8.09 5.05 -8.51
C ASN A 71 -6.75 4.30 -8.53
N MET A 72 -6.10 4.05 -7.40
CA MET A 72 -4.80 3.40 -7.36
C MET A 72 -4.92 1.99 -6.80
N LEU A 73 -4.47 1.03 -7.61
CA LEU A 73 -4.37 -0.37 -7.25
C LEU A 73 -2.90 -0.77 -7.19
N VAL A 74 -2.52 -1.46 -6.13
CA VAL A 74 -1.19 -2.05 -5.95
C VAL A 74 -1.32 -3.56 -5.89
N SER A 75 -0.47 -4.26 -6.62
CA SER A 75 -0.40 -5.72 -6.65
C SER A 75 1.01 -6.19 -6.31
N ASP A 76 1.13 -7.35 -5.68
CA ASP A 76 2.43 -8.01 -5.52
C ASP A 76 2.83 -8.89 -6.71
N THR A 77 1.90 -9.10 -7.65
CA THR A 77 2.10 -9.89 -8.86
C THR A 77 1.76 -9.04 -10.08
N LYS A 78 2.67 -8.97 -11.04
CA LYS A 78 2.43 -8.22 -12.28
C LYS A 78 1.43 -8.97 -13.16
N PHE A 79 0.43 -8.25 -13.65
CA PHE A 79 -0.51 -8.70 -14.66
C PHE A 79 -0.68 -7.67 -15.79
N GLU A 80 -1.17 -8.15 -16.94
CA GLU A 80 -1.48 -7.32 -18.12
C GLU A 80 -2.69 -6.41 -17.87
N ASP A 81 -2.75 -5.30 -18.58
CA ASP A 81 -3.88 -4.36 -18.50
C ASP A 81 -5.21 -5.09 -18.71
N LYS A 82 -6.19 -4.75 -17.87
CA LYS A 82 -7.51 -5.39 -17.89
C LYS A 82 -8.59 -4.39 -18.19
N LYS A 83 -9.58 -4.87 -18.92
CA LYS A 83 -10.79 -4.14 -19.27
C LYS A 83 -11.98 -5.04 -18.95
N ILE A 84 -12.74 -4.68 -17.92
CA ILE A 84 -13.81 -5.52 -17.36
C ILE A 84 -15.13 -4.79 -17.51
N VAL A 85 -16.10 -5.44 -18.14
CA VAL A 85 -17.43 -4.87 -18.36
C VAL A 85 -18.41 -5.47 -17.37
N GLN A 86 -18.88 -4.68 -16.41
CA GLN A 86 -19.84 -5.09 -15.38
C GLN A 86 -21.26 -4.66 -15.77
N LYS A 87 -22.17 -5.63 -15.84
CA LYS A 87 -23.61 -5.34 -15.98
C LYS A 87 -24.21 -5.08 -14.60
N LEU A 88 -24.82 -3.92 -14.44
CA LEU A 88 -25.58 -3.50 -13.26
C LEU A 88 -27.07 -3.39 -13.62
N ALA A 89 -27.95 -3.35 -12.62
CA ALA A 89 -29.39 -3.21 -12.84
C ALA A 89 -29.78 -1.92 -13.59
N ARG A 90 -28.93 -0.88 -13.53
CA ARG A 90 -29.18 0.46 -14.12
C ARG A 90 -28.34 0.76 -15.36
N GLY A 91 -27.59 -0.23 -15.87
CA GLY A 91 -26.73 -0.05 -17.03
C GLY A 91 -25.43 -0.83 -16.93
N THR A 92 -24.53 -0.57 -17.87
CA THR A 92 -23.21 -1.19 -17.93
C THR A 92 -22.16 -0.21 -17.46
N VAL A 93 -21.22 -0.67 -16.65
CA VAL A 93 -20.00 0.08 -16.29
C VAL A 93 -18.79 -0.71 -16.74
N GLU A 94 -17.88 -0.02 -17.40
CA GLU A 94 -16.58 -0.54 -17.80
C GLU A 94 -15.52 -0.10 -16.80
N CYS A 95 -14.72 -1.04 -16.32
CA CYS A 95 -13.57 -0.81 -15.44
C CYS A 95 -12.29 -1.11 -16.20
N SER A 96 -11.42 -0.13 -16.33
CA SER A 96 -10.08 -0.30 -16.91
C SER A 96 -9.03 -0.27 -15.81
N ILE A 97 -8.11 -1.23 -15.83
CA ILE A 97 -7.00 -1.37 -14.89
C ILE A 97 -5.72 -1.35 -15.73
N VAL A 98 -4.97 -0.26 -15.64
CA VAL A 98 -3.85 0.04 -16.53
C VAL A 98 -2.57 0.16 -15.74
N TYR A 99 -1.54 -0.59 -16.11
CA TYR A 99 -0.22 -0.56 -15.50
C TYR A 99 0.39 0.84 -15.60
N LYS A 100 1.03 1.29 -14.50
CA LYS A 100 1.72 2.58 -14.45
C LYS A 100 3.22 2.39 -14.23
N ASN A 101 3.59 1.82 -13.09
CA ASN A 101 4.98 1.70 -12.70
C ASN A 101 5.18 0.56 -11.69
N THR A 102 6.45 0.24 -11.47
CA THR A 102 6.88 -0.74 -10.47
C THR A 102 7.68 -0.02 -9.40
N TYR A 103 7.44 -0.35 -8.14
CA TYR A 103 8.25 0.05 -7.00
C TYR A 103 9.05 -1.14 -6.50
N ASP A 104 10.37 -1.03 -6.49
CA ASP A 104 11.21 -2.03 -5.85
C ASP A 104 11.35 -1.71 -4.36
N MET A 105 10.75 -2.55 -3.51
CA MET A 105 10.82 -2.37 -2.05
C MET A 105 12.16 -2.81 -1.47
N THR A 106 13.09 -3.33 -2.29
CA THR A 106 14.43 -3.73 -1.85
C THR A 106 15.21 -2.54 -1.31
N GLU A 107 15.19 -1.40 -1.99
CA GLU A 107 15.87 -0.18 -1.54
C GLU A 107 15.29 0.36 -0.23
N VAL A 108 13.96 0.32 -0.11
CA VAL A 108 13.26 0.73 1.11
C VAL A 108 13.63 -0.18 2.29
N SER A 109 13.65 -1.50 2.07
CA SER A 109 14.06 -2.47 3.08
C SER A 109 15.52 -2.28 3.51
N GLN A 110 16.44 -2.06 2.57
CA GLN A 110 17.86 -1.81 2.87
C GLN A 110 18.05 -0.52 3.68
N PHE A 111 17.32 0.55 3.35
CA PHE A 111 17.34 1.79 4.11
C PHE A 111 16.87 1.57 5.56
N LEU A 112 15.76 0.84 5.75
CA LEU A 112 15.22 0.54 7.07
C LEU A 112 16.17 -0.34 7.90
N ASP A 113 16.81 -1.33 7.28
CA ASP A 113 17.80 -2.20 7.93
C ASP A 113 19.01 -1.39 8.38
N ALA A 114 19.53 -0.47 7.55
CA ALA A 114 20.62 0.42 7.91
C ALA A 114 20.27 1.35 9.09
N TYR A 115 19.03 1.85 9.13
CA TYR A 115 18.54 2.70 10.21
C TYR A 115 18.34 1.94 11.54
N ALA A 116 17.90 0.69 11.47
CA ALA A 116 17.77 -0.17 12.64
C ALA A 116 19.15 -0.54 13.25
N ASN A 117 20.13 -0.84 12.41
CA ASN A 117 21.47 -1.24 12.85
C ASN A 117 22.29 -0.11 13.49
N THR A 118 21.96 1.15 13.18
CA THR A 118 22.58 2.34 13.80
C THR A 118 21.96 2.69 15.16
N ASN A 119 20.78 2.17 15.50
CA ASN A 119 20.03 2.50 16.72
C ASN A 119 19.75 1.26 17.59
N GLN A 120 20.79 0.47 17.92
CA GLN A 120 20.70 -0.80 18.66
C GLN A 120 20.08 -0.74 20.07
N ASN A 121 19.69 0.44 20.57
CA ASN A 121 19.07 0.62 21.89
C ASN A 121 17.53 0.65 21.86
N VAL A 122 16.88 0.41 20.71
CA VAL A 122 15.41 0.45 20.58
C VAL A 122 14.86 -0.95 20.34
N SER A 123 14.50 -1.66 21.41
CA SER A 123 13.73 -2.92 21.30
C SER A 123 12.24 -2.60 21.06
N ALA A 124 11.86 -2.41 19.80
CA ALA A 124 10.46 -2.35 19.43
C ALA A 124 9.95 -3.75 19.05
N PRO A 125 8.74 -4.16 19.49
CA PRO A 125 8.12 -5.38 19.00
C PRO A 125 7.91 -5.31 17.48
N SER A 126 8.24 -6.40 16.78
CA SER A 126 8.10 -6.52 15.32
C SER A 126 6.84 -7.27 14.94
N VAL A 127 6.19 -6.85 13.85
CA VAL A 127 5.05 -7.54 13.24
C VAL A 127 5.40 -7.92 11.80
N ASP A 128 5.27 -9.22 11.50
CA ASP A 128 5.34 -9.73 10.13
C ASP A 128 3.96 -9.65 9.48
N PHE A 129 3.83 -8.83 8.43
CA PHE A 129 2.60 -8.73 7.63
C PHE A 129 2.49 -9.82 6.55
N GLY A 130 3.33 -10.86 6.61
CA GLY A 130 3.51 -11.85 5.55
C GLY A 130 2.41 -12.92 5.42
N THR A 131 1.46 -13.04 6.35
CA THR A 131 0.51 -14.18 6.36
C THR A 131 -0.95 -13.86 6.64
N HIS A 132 -1.31 -12.63 7.00
CA HIS A 132 -2.71 -12.30 7.31
C HIS A 132 -3.13 -10.93 6.78
N ILE A 133 -3.44 -10.87 5.49
CA ILE A 133 -4.56 -10.02 5.05
C ILE A 133 -5.81 -10.80 5.46
N GLN A 134 -6.22 -10.67 6.72
CA GLN A 134 -7.59 -10.99 7.07
C GLN A 134 -8.46 -9.99 6.33
N VAL A 135 -9.19 -10.51 5.34
CA VAL A 135 -10.40 -9.89 4.83
C VAL A 135 -11.17 -9.39 6.05
N LEU A 136 -11.39 -8.07 6.13
CA LEU A 136 -12.37 -7.50 7.06
C LEU A 136 -13.72 -8.11 6.69
N GLU A 137 -14.04 -9.25 7.31
CA GLU A 137 -15.39 -9.75 7.38
C GLU A 137 -16.20 -8.72 8.17
N THR A 138 -17.07 -8.05 7.43
CA THR A 138 -18.41 -7.58 7.83
C THR A 138 -18.57 -7.17 9.30
N ILE A 139 -18.62 -5.86 9.56
CA ILE A 139 -19.52 -5.33 10.60
C ILE A 139 -20.22 -4.05 10.08
N PHE A 140 -21.55 -4.16 10.04
CA PHE A 140 -22.63 -3.23 9.65
C PHE A 140 -22.99 -3.14 8.17
#